data_AF-A0A6B2LQR5-F1
#
_entry.id   AF-A0A6B2LQR5-F1
#
_cell.length_a   1.000
_cell.length_b   1.000
_cell.length_c   1.000
_cell.angle_alpha   90.00
_cell.angle_beta   90.00
_cell.angle_gamma   90.00
#
_symmetry.space_group_name_H-M   'P 1'
#
loop_
_entity.id
_entity.type
_entity.pdbx_description
1 polymer ?
#
loop_
_entity_poly.entity_id
_entity_poly.type
_entity_poly.pdbx_seq_one_letter_code
_entity_poly.pdbx_strand_id
1 'polypeptide(L)'
;MKHFSIEGQLELKGILFIPKYTPIDIFTRKKIHYNIKLYKRQFFVTDKCEGLVPRWLSFVQGVIDSDDLPLNISCESLLDGKVLKAINKIIVKLAIELFTDISKSKENYTLFYQNYSKNIKYGTFTDSMN
;
A
#
# COMPACT_ATOMS: atom_id res chain seq x y z
N MET A 1 3.83 1.93 12.07
CA MET A 1 2.37 1.83 11.79
C MET A 1 1.85 3.25 11.69
N LYS A 2 0.97 3.52 10.74
CA LYS A 2 0.39 4.84 10.48
C LYS A 2 -1.13 4.70 10.46
N HIS A 3 -1.79 5.38 11.39
CA HIS A 3 -3.22 5.63 11.32
C HIS A 3 -3.44 6.91 10.54
N PHE A 4 -4.49 6.95 9.72
CA PHE A 4 -4.79 8.13 8.94
C PHE A 4 -6.29 8.24 8.66
N SER A 5 -6.73 9.48 8.51
CA SER A 5 -8.06 9.87 8.06
C SER A 5 -7.85 11.03 7.10
N ILE A 6 -8.39 10.90 5.89
CA ILE A 6 -8.33 11.89 4.83
C ILE A 6 -9.76 12.25 4.49
N GLU A 7 -10.05 13.54 4.52
CA GLU A 7 -11.35 14.12 4.21
C GLU A 7 -11.20 15.06 3.00
N GLY A 8 -12.30 15.29 2.27
CA GLY A 8 -12.34 16.19 1.12
C GLY A 8 -12.92 15.54 -0.12
N GLN A 9 -12.19 15.59 -1.25
CA GLN A 9 -12.65 15.00 -2.52
C GLN A 9 -12.75 13.46 -2.49
N LEU A 10 -12.05 12.83 -1.56
CA LEU A 10 -12.06 11.39 -1.32
C LEU A 10 -11.99 11.17 0.18
N GLU A 11 -12.98 10.48 0.73
CA GLU A 11 -13.04 10.15 2.14
C GLU A 11 -12.43 8.77 2.36
N LEU A 12 -11.33 8.74 3.12
CA LEU A 12 -10.60 7.51 3.35
C LEU A 12 -9.95 7.50 4.72
N LYS A 13 -10.21 6.44 5.47
CA LYS A 13 -9.57 6.19 6.76
C LYS A 13 -8.94 4.81 6.77
N GLY A 14 -7.90 4.63 7.56
CA GLY A 14 -7.26 3.34 7.60
C GLY A 14 -6.02 3.28 8.44
N ILE A 15 -5.39 2.12 8.34
CA ILE A 15 -4.15 1.81 9.01
C ILE A 15 -3.25 1.15 7.98
N LEU A 16 -2.05 1.70 7.81
CA LEU A 16 -0.97 1.07 7.06
C LEU A 16 0.18 0.73 8.00
N PHE A 17 0.81 -0.41 7.76
CA PHE A 17 2.01 -0.81 8.48
C PHE A 17 2.95 -1.61 7.60
N ILE A 18 4.21 -1.62 8.03
CA ILE A 18 5.30 -2.36 7.41
C ILE A 18 5.67 -3.47 8.40
N PRO A 19 5.58 -4.75 8.01
CA PRO A 19 6.05 -5.85 8.84
C PRO A 19 7.53 -5.69 9.19
N LYS A 20 7.97 -6.19 10.34
CA LYS A 20 9.40 -6.13 10.73
C LYS A 20 10.28 -7.04 9.87
N TYR A 21 9.71 -8.15 9.42
CA TYR A 21 10.38 -9.15 8.59
C TYR A 21 9.59 -9.34 7.32
N THR A 22 10.29 -9.54 6.20
CA THR A 22 9.61 -9.81 4.94
C THR A 22 8.90 -11.17 5.00
N PRO A 23 7.59 -11.24 4.76
CA PRO A 23 6.88 -12.52 4.73
C PRO A 23 7.21 -13.33 3.46
N ILE A 24 7.57 -12.67 2.36
CA ILE A 24 7.79 -13.27 1.03
C ILE A 24 8.79 -12.41 0.24
N ASP A 25 9.77 -13.02 -0.44
CA ASP A 25 10.65 -12.29 -1.38
C ASP A 25 9.87 -11.95 -2.67
N ILE A 26 9.78 -10.66 -3.01
CA ILE A 26 9.11 -10.11 -4.20
C ILE A 26 9.61 -10.63 -5.55
N PHE A 27 10.79 -11.27 -5.58
CA PHE A 27 11.36 -11.89 -6.78
C PHE A 27 11.04 -13.37 -6.91
N THR A 28 10.37 -13.98 -5.91
CA THR A 28 9.86 -15.33 -6.09
C THR A 28 8.74 -15.34 -7.13
N ARG A 29 8.71 -16.37 -7.99
CA ARG A 29 7.64 -16.56 -9.00
C ARG A 29 6.25 -16.85 -8.40
N LYS A 30 6.12 -16.78 -7.09
CA LYS A 30 4.83 -16.98 -6.39
C LYS A 30 3.95 -15.75 -6.63
N LYS A 31 2.64 -15.98 -6.63
CA LYS A 31 1.64 -14.92 -6.84
C LYS A 31 1.84 -13.84 -5.78
N ILE A 32 1.96 -12.58 -6.21
CA ILE A 32 2.10 -11.44 -5.30
C ILE A 32 0.77 -11.29 -4.57
N HIS A 33 0.79 -11.44 -3.25
CA HIS A 33 -0.38 -11.18 -2.41
C HIS A 33 -0.39 -9.70 -2.04
N TYR A 34 -1.45 -9.00 -2.45
CA TYR A 34 -1.72 -7.63 -2.02
C TYR A 34 -2.33 -7.70 -0.61
N ASN A 35 -1.69 -7.04 0.34
CA ASN A 35 -1.99 -7.21 1.77
C ASN A 35 -2.82 -6.08 2.37
N ILE A 36 -3.51 -5.30 1.51
CA ILE A 36 -4.40 -4.23 1.94
C ILE A 36 -5.84 -4.68 1.73
N LYS A 37 -6.60 -4.71 2.83
CA LYS A 37 -8.02 -5.04 2.82
C LYS A 37 -8.85 -3.77 2.63
N LEU A 38 -9.74 -3.79 1.64
CA LEU A 38 -10.68 -2.71 1.37
C LEU A 38 -12.01 -2.95 2.08
N TYR A 39 -12.51 -1.92 2.72
CA TYR A 39 -13.77 -1.86 3.42
C TYR A 39 -14.59 -0.67 2.91
N LYS A 40 -15.90 -0.83 2.94
CA LYS A 40 -16.86 0.25 2.70
C LYS A 40 -17.86 0.22 3.85
N ARG A 41 -17.95 1.31 4.62
CA ARG A 41 -18.83 1.38 5.80
C ARG A 41 -18.61 0.21 6.75
N GLN A 42 -17.35 -0.15 6.99
CA GLN A 42 -16.96 -1.29 7.83
C GLN A 42 -17.32 -2.69 7.28
N PHE A 43 -17.94 -2.78 6.09
CA PHE A 43 -18.14 -4.06 5.40
C PHE A 43 -16.91 -4.40 4.57
N PHE A 44 -16.40 -5.62 4.70
CA PHE A 44 -15.30 -6.12 3.88
C PHE A 44 -15.74 -6.19 2.42
N VAL A 45 -14.95 -5.59 1.53
CA VAL A 45 -15.21 -5.60 0.09
C VAL A 45 -14.29 -6.62 -0.59
N THR A 46 -12.98 -6.41 -0.49
CA THR A 46 -11.98 -7.28 -1.12
C THR A 46 -10.59 -7.04 -0.57
N ASP A 47 -9.73 -8.06 -0.63
CA ASP A 47 -8.28 -8.00 -0.44
C ASP A 47 -7.50 -8.39 -1.72
N LYS A 48 -8.22 -8.65 -2.81
CA LYS A 48 -7.68 -9.07 -4.11
C LYS A 48 -7.83 -7.93 -5.10
N CYS A 49 -7.15 -6.82 -4.87
CA CYS A 49 -7.20 -5.64 -5.73
C CYS A 49 -5.84 -5.43 -6.43
N GLU A 50 -5.65 -6.08 -7.58
CA GLU A 50 -4.38 -6.05 -8.32
C GLU A 50 -4.08 -4.69 -8.94
N GLY A 51 -3.19 -3.91 -8.33
CA GLY A 51 -2.86 -2.54 -8.79
C GLY A 51 -3.29 -1.45 -7.82
N LEU A 52 -3.95 -1.80 -6.70
CA LEU A 52 -4.20 -0.88 -5.59
C LEU A 52 -2.89 -0.32 -5.01
N VAL A 53 -1.84 -1.14 -5.03
CA VAL A 53 -0.51 -0.82 -4.52
C VAL A 53 0.51 -1.16 -5.61
N PRO A 54 1.50 -0.30 -5.90
CA PRO A 54 2.53 -0.64 -6.86
C PRO A 54 3.36 -1.83 -6.34
N ARG A 55 3.88 -2.64 -7.27
CA ARG A 55 4.59 -3.88 -6.95
C ARG A 55 5.72 -3.70 -5.93
N TRP A 56 6.45 -2.59 -6.02
CA TRP A 56 7.54 -2.28 -5.11
C TRP A 56 7.07 -2.10 -3.66
N LEU A 57 5.80 -1.72 -3.42
CA LEU A 57 5.17 -1.59 -2.11
C LEU A 57 4.32 -2.81 -1.68
N SER A 58 4.39 -3.95 -2.37
CA SER A 58 3.56 -5.14 -2.07
C SER A 58 3.70 -5.70 -0.63
N PHE A 59 4.76 -5.34 0.08
CA PHE A 59 4.96 -5.69 1.48
C PHE A 59 4.18 -4.83 2.48
N VAL A 60 3.64 -3.68 2.05
CA VAL A 60 2.79 -2.83 2.89
C VAL A 60 1.48 -3.55 3.16
N GLN A 61 1.10 -3.59 4.42
CA GLN A 61 -0.11 -4.26 4.88
C GLN A 61 -1.04 -3.25 5.55
N GLY A 62 -2.34 -3.52 5.52
CA GLY A 62 -3.27 -2.61 6.16
C GLY A 62 -4.73 -2.86 5.88
N VAL A 63 -5.53 -1.92 6.39
CA VAL A 63 -6.96 -1.83 6.15
C VAL A 63 -7.29 -0.40 5.71
N ILE A 64 -8.16 -0.28 4.73
CA ILE A 64 -8.64 0.98 4.18
C ILE A 64 -10.16 0.91 4.14
N ASP A 65 -10.82 1.88 4.75
CA ASP A 65 -12.27 2.05 4.73
C ASP A 65 -12.59 3.36 3.99
N SER A 66 -13.43 3.27 2.97
CA SER A 66 -13.82 4.43 2.16
C SER A 66 -15.24 4.23 1.60
N ASP A 67 -16.07 5.26 1.76
CA ASP A 67 -17.45 5.29 1.27
C ASP A 67 -17.53 5.50 -0.25
N ASP A 68 -16.46 6.03 -0.85
CA ASP A 68 -16.30 6.30 -2.28
C ASP A 68 -15.94 5.06 -3.10
N LEU A 69 -15.66 3.92 -2.45
CA LEU A 69 -15.38 2.68 -3.16
C LEU A 69 -16.62 2.21 -3.94
N PRO A 70 -16.48 1.80 -5.21
CA PRO A 70 -17.58 1.18 -5.96
C PRO A 70 -17.95 -0.16 -5.29
N LEU A 71 -19.25 -0.50 -5.29
CA LEU A 71 -19.72 -1.77 -4.70
C LEU A 71 -19.22 -2.99 -5.48
N ASN A 72 -19.03 -2.84 -6.79
CA ASN A 72 -18.51 -3.86 -7.68
C ASN A 72 -17.03 -3.56 -7.99
N ILE A 73 -16.12 -4.05 -7.16
CA ILE A 73 -14.68 -3.93 -7.41
C ILE A 73 -14.19 -5.20 -8.08
N SER A 74 -13.89 -5.13 -9.38
CA SER A 74 -13.07 -6.16 -10.05
C SER A 74 -11.63 -5.68 -10.19
N CYS A 75 -10.67 -6.61 -10.29
CA CYS A 75 -9.27 -6.26 -10.57
C CYS A 75 -9.09 -5.47 -11.87
N GLU A 76 -9.95 -5.73 -12.87
CA GLU A 76 -9.95 -5.01 -14.15
C GLU A 76 -10.37 -3.54 -14.00
N SER A 77 -11.25 -3.24 -13.03
CA SER A 77 -11.79 -1.89 -12.81
C SER A 77 -10.74 -0.87 -12.34
N LEU A 78 -9.54 -1.33 -11.94
CA LEU A 78 -8.43 -0.45 -11.51
C LEU A 78 -7.83 0.37 -12.65
N LEU A 79 -7.84 -0.16 -13.87
CA LEU A 79 -7.24 0.52 -15.01
C LEU A 79 -8.01 1.81 -15.38
N ASP A 80 -9.30 1.89 -15.07
CA ASP A 80 -10.17 3.03 -15.41
C ASP A 80 -10.78 3.76 -14.20
N GLY A 81 -10.73 3.17 -13.00
CA GLY A 81 -11.31 3.74 -11.78
C GLY A 81 -10.55 4.94 -11.23
N LYS A 82 -11.05 6.16 -11.45
CA LYS A 82 -10.49 7.41 -10.89
C LYS A 82 -10.27 7.34 -9.37
N VAL A 83 -11.22 6.79 -8.63
CA VAL A 83 -11.16 6.63 -7.17
C VAL A 83 -9.98 5.75 -6.77
N LEU A 84 -9.86 4.56 -7.35
CA LEU A 84 -8.81 3.62 -6.97
C LEU A 84 -7.40 4.14 -7.31
N LYS A 85 -7.25 4.89 -8.43
CA LYS A 85 -6.00 5.58 -8.74
C LYS A 85 -5.65 6.66 -7.71
N ALA A 86 -6.64 7.39 -7.20
CA ALA A 86 -6.43 8.35 -6.12
C ALA A 86 -6.03 7.65 -4.81
N ILE A 87 -6.67 6.54 -4.46
CA ILE A 87 -6.32 5.71 -3.31
C ILE A 87 -4.87 5.19 -3.43
N ASN A 88 -4.48 4.68 -4.61
CA ASN A 88 -3.11 4.21 -4.85
C ASN A 88 -2.07 5.32 -4.58
N LYS A 89 -2.28 6.54 -5.09
CA LYS A 89 -1.40 7.68 -4.84
C LYS A 89 -1.29 8.03 -3.35
N ILE A 90 -2.41 7.99 -2.64
CA ILE A 90 -2.44 8.22 -1.19
C ILE A 90 -1.63 7.15 -0.45
N ILE A 91 -1.79 5.87 -0.80
CA ILE A 91 -1.04 4.76 -0.19
C ILE A 91 0.46 4.95 -0.43
N VAL A 92 0.88 5.29 -1.65
CA VAL A 92 2.30 5.53 -1.98
C VAL A 92 2.86 6.66 -1.11
N LYS A 93 2.15 7.79 -1.02
CA LYS A 93 2.55 8.93 -0.18
C LYS A 93 2.71 8.52 1.30
N LEU A 94 1.71 7.84 1.86
CA LEU A 94 1.74 7.40 3.26
C LEU A 94 2.83 6.35 3.53
N ALA A 95 3.13 5.48 2.56
CA ALA A 95 4.23 4.53 2.66
C ALA A 95 5.60 5.24 2.69
N ILE A 96 5.80 6.26 1.86
CA ILE A 96 7.03 7.07 1.87
C ILE A 96 7.19 7.85 3.18
N GLU A 97 6.10 8.41 3.71
CA GLU A 97 6.10 9.01 5.06
C GLU A 97 6.51 7.97 6.12
N LEU A 98 5.96 6.75 6.07
CA LEU A 98 6.34 5.66 6.96
C LEU A 98 7.83 5.31 6.87
N PHE A 99 8.41 5.28 5.67
CA PHE A 99 9.86 5.05 5.50
C PHE A 99 10.68 6.17 6.11
N THR A 100 10.23 7.41 5.95
CA THR A 100 10.86 8.60 6.53
C THR A 100 10.79 8.59 8.06
N ASP A 101 9.69 8.10 8.63
CA ASP A 101 9.57 7.93 10.07
C ASP A 101 10.47 6.79 10.58
N ILE A 102 10.56 5.68 9.85
CA ILE A 102 11.45 4.55 10.17
C ILE A 102 12.93 4.97 10.10
N SER A 103 13.30 5.83 9.15
CA SER A 103 14.70 6.27 8.98
C SER A 103 15.22 7.12 10.13
N LYS A 104 14.35 7.70 10.95
CA LYS A 104 14.72 8.46 12.16
C LYS A 104 15.39 7.59 13.24
N SER A 105 15.16 6.28 13.23
CA SER A 105 15.82 5.32 14.13
C SER A 105 16.78 4.44 13.35
N LYS A 106 18.07 4.51 13.70
CA LYS A 106 19.14 3.73 13.05
C LYS A 106 18.89 2.23 13.11
N GLU A 107 18.41 1.72 14.24
CA GLU A 107 18.11 0.30 14.43
C GLU A 107 16.94 -0.15 13.55
N ASN A 108 15.83 0.58 13.60
CA ASN A 108 14.64 0.28 12.79
C ASN A 108 14.94 0.40 11.30
N TYR A 109 15.70 1.43 10.90
CA TYR A 109 16.13 1.61 9.52
C TYR A 109 17.03 0.48 9.04
N THR A 110 17.97 0.03 9.87
CA THR A 110 18.86 -1.09 9.53
C THR A 110 18.05 -2.35 9.25
N LEU A 111 17.11 -2.70 10.14
CA LEU A 111 16.21 -3.84 9.96
C LEU A 111 15.34 -3.67 8.71
N PHE A 112 14.76 -2.49 8.51
CA PHE A 112 13.95 -2.18 7.32
C PHE A 112 14.76 -2.34 6.03
N TYR A 113 15.96 -1.77 5.96
CA TYR A 113 16.81 -1.82 4.77
C TYR A 113 17.28 -3.25 4.47
N GLN A 114 17.62 -4.04 5.48
CA GLN A 114 17.96 -5.45 5.31
C GLN A 114 16.81 -6.25 4.66
N ASN A 115 15.56 -5.99 5.06
CA ASN A 115 14.40 -6.73 4.58
C ASN A 115 13.86 -6.20 3.23
N TYR A 116 13.86 -4.88 3.03
CA TYR A 116 13.11 -4.22 1.95
C TYR A 116 13.98 -3.40 0.99
N SER A 117 15.31 -3.41 1.10
CA SER A 117 16.18 -2.66 0.17
C SER A 117 15.95 -3.03 -1.30
N LYS A 118 15.69 -4.31 -1.62
CA LYS A 118 15.41 -4.71 -3.01
C LYS A 118 14.09 -4.09 -3.52
N ASN A 119 13.07 -4.01 -2.67
CA ASN A 119 11.80 -3.35 -2.97
C ASN A 119 12.01 -1.88 -3.28
N ILE A 120 12.75 -1.17 -2.43
CA ILE A 120 13.01 0.27 -2.61
C ILE A 120 13.80 0.52 -3.90
N LYS A 121 14.85 -0.26 -4.16
CA LYS A 121 15.62 -0.17 -5.42
C LYS A 121 14.77 -0.44 -6.66
N TYR A 122 13.85 -1.39 -6.57
CA TYR A 122 12.90 -1.65 -7.64
C TYR A 122 11.92 -0.48 -7.83
N GLY A 123 11.48 0.15 -6.74
CA GLY A 123 10.69 1.38 -6.76
C GLY A 123 11.40 2.50 -7.51
N THR A 124 12.65 2.80 -7.17
CA THR A 124 13.45 3.85 -7.83
C THR A 124 13.65 3.64 -9.34
N PHE A 125 13.51 2.41 -9.82
CA PHE A 125 13.61 2.09 -11.24
C PHE A 125 12.25 2.14 -11.96
N THR A 126 11.15 1.83 -11.27
CA THR A 126 9.82 1.63 -11.87
C THR A 126 8.83 2.76 -11.63
N ASP A 127 9.05 3.57 -10.61
CA ASP A 127 8.21 4.70 -10.24
C ASP A 127 8.97 5.99 -10.54
N SER A 128 8.68 6.60 -11.68
CA SER A 128 9.38 7.82 -12.11
C SER A 128 8.89 9.09 -11.41
N MET A 129 7.77 9.01 -10.67
CA MET A 129 7.14 10.17 -10.04
C MET A 129 7.63 10.45 -8.62
N ASN A 130 8.10 9.42 -7.91
CA ASN A 130 8.49 9.47 -6.49
C ASN A 130 9.96 9.10 -6.31
#